data_AF-A0A165FIW3-F1
#
_entry.id   AF-A0A165FIW3-F1
#
_cell.length_a   1.000
_cell.length_b   1.000
_cell.length_c   1.000
_cell.angle_alpha   90.00
_cell.angle_beta   90.00
_cell.angle_gamma   90.00
#
_symmetry.space_group_name_H-M   'P 1'
#
loop_
_entity.id
_entity.type
_entity.pdbx_description
1 polymer ?
#
loop_
_entity_poly.entity_id
_entity_poly.type
_entity_poly.pdbx_seq_one_letter_code
_entity_poly.pdbx_strand_id
1 'polypeptide(L)'
;PRHILNVHQAVTLTVGLKPFDDYLRGALSIHQLCSENQSGLTLQPWQSENWNDSVSMQFSNRFFTSKRNLHNGPTLSLPVNVDPFSISMCHQGQDCLHLQDNQVGYYERCIHHRGIAKISHINLSSIQLGHLVKLQVSYWMIRTGKDTLRLISKLVSICIIDRCVE
;
A
#
# COMPACT_ATOMS: atom_id res chain seq x y z
N PRO A 1 -11.61 -11.07 -19.33
CA PRO A 1 -11.04 -11.79 -18.15
C PRO A 1 -9.69 -11.25 -17.62
N ARG A 2 -8.87 -10.53 -18.40
CA ARG A 2 -7.55 -10.02 -17.95
C ARG A 2 -7.57 -8.75 -17.09
N HIS A 3 -8.71 -8.05 -16.98
CA HIS A 3 -8.77 -6.73 -16.33
C HIS A 3 -8.76 -6.76 -14.79
N ILE A 4 -9.11 -7.88 -14.16
CA ILE A 4 -9.30 -7.96 -12.70
C ILE A 4 -7.98 -8.14 -11.94
N LEU A 5 -6.91 -8.58 -12.62
CA LEU A 5 -5.58 -8.74 -12.01
C LEU A 5 -4.93 -7.41 -11.62
N ASN A 6 -5.44 -6.28 -12.11
CA ASN A 6 -4.90 -4.94 -11.85
C ASN A 6 -5.72 -4.13 -10.83
N VAL A 7 -6.71 -4.73 -10.15
CA VAL A 7 -7.44 -4.01 -9.11
C VAL A 7 -6.57 -3.91 -7.86
N HIS A 8 -6.41 -2.67 -7.38
CA HIS A 8 -5.59 -2.35 -6.23
C HIS A 8 -6.25 -1.24 -5.40
N GLN A 9 -5.92 -1.21 -4.12
CA GLN A 9 -6.19 -0.08 -3.24
C GLN A 9 -4.94 0.79 -3.21
N ALA A 10 -5.12 2.11 -3.33
CA ALA A 10 -4.03 3.06 -3.33
C ALA A 10 -4.34 4.29 -2.46
N VAL A 11 -3.29 4.87 -1.89
CA VAL A 11 -3.30 6.19 -1.29
C VAL A 11 -2.23 7.02 -1.99
N THR A 12 -2.62 8.19 -2.49
CA THR A 12 -1.69 9.17 -3.05
C THR A 12 -1.49 10.30 -2.04
N LEU A 13 -0.25 10.53 -1.65
CA LEU A 13 0.13 11.69 -0.85
C LEU A 13 0.77 12.75 -1.76
N THR A 14 0.38 14.00 -1.60
CA THR A 14 0.97 15.16 -2.30
C THR A 14 1.84 15.98 -1.34
N VAL A 15 2.77 16.76 -1.89
CA VAL A 15 3.66 17.64 -1.11
C VAL A 15 2.86 18.59 -0.22
N GLY A 16 3.41 18.91 0.95
CA GLY A 16 2.90 20.00 1.79
C GLY A 16 3.53 20.12 3.17
N LEU A 17 4.22 19.08 3.67
CA LEU A 17 4.78 19.07 5.03
C LEU A 17 6.16 18.37 5.06
N LYS A 18 7.05 18.85 5.94
CA LYS A 18 8.41 18.29 6.19
C LYS A 18 8.48 16.76 6.30
N PRO A 19 7.52 16.05 6.93
CA PRO A 19 7.54 14.58 6.99
C PRO A 19 7.53 13.90 5.61
N PHE A 20 6.96 14.55 4.58
CA PHE A 20 6.96 14.03 3.21
C PHE A 20 8.38 14.03 2.61
N ASP A 21 9.14 15.12 2.80
CA ASP A 21 10.52 15.22 2.29
C ASP A 21 11.48 14.27 3.03
N ASP A 22 11.27 14.10 4.34
CA ASP A 22 11.99 13.10 5.14
C ASP A 22 11.69 11.68 4.61
N TYR A 23 10.43 11.39 4.25
CA TYR A 23 10.05 10.12 3.64
C TYR A 23 10.69 9.91 2.26
N LEU A 24 10.63 10.91 1.36
CA LEU A 24 11.21 10.80 0.02
C LEU A 24 12.70 10.47 0.08
N ARG A 25 13.44 11.13 0.99
CA ARG A 25 14.86 10.82 1.22
C ARG A 25 15.07 9.40 1.71
N GLY A 26 14.25 8.92 2.66
CA GLY A 26 14.32 7.53 3.11
C GLY A 26 14.04 6.52 1.99
N ALA A 27 13.05 6.79 1.14
CA ALA A 27 12.71 5.95 -0.02
C ALA A 27 13.87 5.88 -1.02
N LEU A 28 14.51 7.02 -1.31
CA LEU A 28 15.71 7.10 -2.15
C LEU A 28 16.88 6.31 -1.58
N SER A 29 17.11 6.40 -0.26
CA SER A 29 18.17 5.62 0.39
C SER A 29 17.93 4.11 0.28
N ILE A 30 16.67 3.65 0.41
CA ILE A 30 16.32 2.24 0.21
C ILE A 30 16.56 1.81 -1.24
N HIS A 31 16.19 2.66 -2.21
CA HIS A 31 16.43 2.40 -3.62
C HIS A 31 17.93 2.29 -3.93
N GLN A 32 18.73 3.23 -3.44
CA GLN A 32 20.18 3.22 -3.62
C GLN A 32 20.81 1.95 -3.03
N LEU A 33 20.45 1.60 -1.78
CA LEU A 33 20.91 0.36 -1.15
C LEU A 33 20.53 -0.86 -1.98
N CYS A 34 19.31 -0.90 -2.51
CA CYS A 34 18.89 -1.98 -3.39
C CYS A 34 19.69 -1.98 -4.69
N SER A 35 19.99 -0.83 -5.29
CA SER A 35 20.78 -0.75 -6.53
C SER A 35 22.20 -1.27 -6.36
N GLU A 36 22.85 -0.94 -5.24
CA GLU A 36 24.24 -1.32 -4.96
C GLU A 36 24.41 -2.83 -4.72
N ASN A 37 23.36 -3.50 -4.24
CA ASN A 37 23.41 -4.92 -3.85
C ASN A 37 22.92 -5.90 -4.93
N GLN A 38 22.58 -5.44 -6.14
CA GLN A 38 22.05 -6.32 -7.20
C GLN A 38 23.16 -6.73 -8.18
N SER A 39 23.50 -8.01 -8.19
CA SER A 39 24.47 -8.58 -9.13
C SER A 39 23.79 -8.91 -10.46
N GLY A 40 24.23 -8.26 -11.53
CA GLY A 40 23.83 -8.57 -12.92
C GLY A 40 22.41 -8.16 -13.31
N LEU A 41 21.68 -7.45 -12.44
CA LEU A 41 20.32 -6.96 -12.71
C LEU A 41 20.30 -5.42 -12.65
N THR A 42 19.55 -4.80 -13.55
CA THR A 42 19.37 -3.34 -13.59
C THR A 42 18.12 -2.96 -12.80
N LEU A 43 18.31 -2.18 -11.73
CA LEU A 43 17.19 -1.58 -11.00
C LEU A 43 16.70 -0.34 -11.78
N GLN A 44 15.42 -0.34 -12.15
CA GLN A 44 14.78 0.82 -12.77
C GLN A 44 14.87 2.03 -11.83
N PRO A 45 15.04 3.25 -12.38
CA PRO A 45 15.01 4.47 -11.59
C PRO A 45 13.72 4.54 -10.76
N TRP A 46 13.86 4.94 -9.50
CA TRP A 46 12.70 5.28 -8.70
C TRP A 46 12.15 6.63 -9.17
N GLN A 47 10.85 6.68 -9.41
CA GLN A 47 10.17 7.89 -9.89
C GLN A 47 9.00 8.19 -8.96
N SER A 48 8.95 9.41 -8.45
CA SER A 48 7.72 9.98 -7.90
C SER A 48 6.77 10.32 -9.06
N GLU A 49 5.47 10.26 -8.80
CA GLU A 49 4.47 10.68 -9.77
C GLU A 49 4.13 12.16 -9.56
N ASN A 50 3.63 12.85 -10.59
CA ASN A 50 3.06 14.18 -10.42
C ASN A 50 1.53 14.07 -10.39
N TRP A 51 0.92 14.67 -9.38
CA TRP A 51 -0.53 14.82 -9.28
C TRP A 51 -0.86 16.31 -9.23
N ASN A 52 -1.61 16.81 -10.22
CA ASN A 52 -1.93 18.24 -10.36
C ASN A 52 -0.68 19.15 -10.19
N ASP A 53 0.37 18.87 -10.96
CA ASP A 53 1.66 19.58 -10.96
C ASP A 53 2.45 19.56 -9.64
N SER A 54 1.95 18.83 -8.63
CA SER A 54 2.63 18.61 -7.36
C SER A 54 3.28 17.24 -7.33
N VAL A 55 4.50 17.15 -6.77
CA VAL A 55 5.14 15.86 -6.52
C VAL A 55 4.24 15.03 -5.61
N SER A 56 4.04 13.78 -5.98
CA SER A 56 3.14 12.88 -5.31
C SER A 56 3.72 11.49 -5.21
N MET A 57 3.22 10.76 -4.22
CA MET A 57 3.65 9.43 -3.90
C MET A 57 2.44 8.54 -3.75
N GLN A 58 2.32 7.58 -4.66
CA GLN A 58 1.30 6.56 -4.58
C GLN A 58 1.82 5.34 -3.81
N PHE A 59 1.06 4.91 -2.82
CA PHE A 59 1.25 3.66 -2.10
C PHE A 59 0.08 2.76 -2.40
N SER A 60 0.34 1.57 -2.93
CA SER A 60 -0.74 0.68 -3.33
C SER A 60 -0.52 -0.75 -2.88
N ASN A 61 -1.60 -1.51 -2.78
CA ASN A 61 -1.55 -2.95 -2.62
C ASN A 61 -2.61 -3.59 -3.51
N ARG A 62 -2.25 -4.67 -4.20
CA ARG A 62 -3.19 -5.42 -5.05
C ARG A 62 -4.19 -6.15 -4.17
N PHE A 63 -5.43 -6.26 -4.63
CA PHE A 63 -6.41 -7.10 -3.93
C PHE A 63 -6.18 -8.59 -4.18
N PHE A 64 -5.63 -8.94 -5.34
CA PHE A 64 -5.46 -10.34 -5.72
C PHE A 64 -4.05 -10.62 -6.24
N THR A 65 -3.57 -11.83 -5.95
CA THR A 65 -2.35 -12.39 -6.52
C THR A 65 -2.73 -13.50 -7.49
N SER A 66 -2.11 -13.51 -8.68
CA SER A 66 -2.32 -14.61 -9.64
C SER A 66 -1.81 -15.93 -9.07
N LYS A 67 -2.54 -17.03 -9.32
CA LYS A 67 -2.11 -18.38 -8.93
C LYS A 67 -0.74 -18.77 -9.50
N ARG A 68 -0.36 -18.20 -10.64
CA ARG A 68 0.97 -18.43 -11.26
C ARG A 68 2.11 -17.82 -10.45
N ASN A 69 1.80 -16.80 -9.66
CA ASN A 69 2.73 -16.06 -8.81
C ASN A 69 2.35 -16.25 -7.33
N LEU A 70 1.81 -17.42 -6.99
CA LEU A 70 1.49 -17.73 -5.60
C LEU A 70 2.79 -17.90 -4.82
N HIS A 71 2.91 -17.08 -3.77
CA HIS A 71 3.90 -17.27 -2.72
C HIS A 71 3.22 -18.03 -1.60
N ASN A 72 3.95 -18.88 -0.86
CA ASN A 72 3.40 -19.59 0.29
C ASN A 72 2.78 -18.59 1.27
N GLY A 73 1.46 -18.66 1.45
CA GLY A 73 0.72 -17.76 2.33
C GLY A 73 -0.75 -18.18 2.44
N PRO A 74 -1.40 -17.89 3.58
CA PRO A 74 -2.80 -18.24 3.76
C PRO A 74 -3.67 -17.43 2.78
N THR A 75 -4.59 -18.14 2.13
CA THR A 75 -5.66 -17.51 1.35
C THR A 75 -6.72 -17.00 2.31
N LEU A 76 -7.15 -15.76 2.10
CA LEU A 76 -8.15 -15.09 2.91
C LEU A 76 -9.35 -14.71 2.03
N SER A 77 -10.53 -14.65 2.62
CA SER A 77 -11.68 -14.07 1.96
C SER A 77 -11.49 -12.56 1.84
N LEU A 78 -11.86 -11.98 0.71
CA LEU A 78 -11.86 -10.53 0.55
C LEU A 78 -12.86 -9.91 1.55
N PRO A 79 -12.47 -8.90 2.35
CA PRO A 79 -13.38 -8.31 3.33
C PRO A 79 -14.60 -7.65 2.67
N VAL A 80 -15.78 -7.82 3.25
CA VAL A 80 -17.04 -7.22 2.73
C VAL A 80 -16.96 -5.69 2.66
N ASN A 81 -16.22 -5.06 3.56
CA ASN A 81 -16.03 -3.60 3.52
C ASN A 81 -15.16 -3.12 2.36
N VAL A 82 -14.42 -4.02 1.71
CA VAL A 82 -13.58 -3.74 0.53
C VAL A 82 -14.34 -4.05 -0.77
N ASP A 83 -15.22 -5.06 -0.74
CA ASP A 83 -16.04 -5.46 -1.88
C ASP A 83 -17.51 -5.64 -1.45
N PRO A 84 -18.22 -4.53 -1.17
CA PRO A 84 -19.57 -4.58 -0.58
C PRO A 84 -20.61 -5.24 -1.49
N PHE A 85 -20.33 -5.33 -2.79
CA PHE A 85 -21.21 -5.91 -3.79
C PHE A 85 -20.73 -7.28 -4.28
N SER A 86 -19.68 -7.85 -3.68
CA SER A 86 -19.06 -9.13 -4.06
C SER A 86 -18.62 -9.21 -5.53
N ILE A 87 -18.46 -8.07 -6.20
CA ILE A 87 -18.12 -8.01 -7.63
C ILE A 87 -16.71 -8.56 -7.85
N SER A 88 -15.79 -8.22 -6.95
CA SER A 88 -14.40 -8.67 -7.00
C SER A 88 -14.28 -10.13 -6.52
N MET A 89 -15.04 -10.51 -5.49
CA MET A 89 -15.06 -11.85 -4.92
C MET A 89 -15.63 -12.89 -5.89
N CYS A 90 -16.58 -12.53 -6.76
CA CYS A 90 -17.08 -13.42 -7.84
C CYS A 90 -15.98 -13.94 -8.78
N HIS A 91 -14.82 -13.29 -8.80
CA HIS A 91 -13.69 -13.66 -9.65
C HIS A 91 -12.54 -14.32 -8.85
N GLN A 92 -12.66 -14.38 -7.51
CA GLN A 92 -11.72 -15.07 -6.65
C GLN A 92 -11.83 -16.60 -6.85
N GLY A 93 -10.69 -17.29 -6.95
CA GLY A 93 -10.65 -18.75 -6.99
C GLY A 93 -10.50 -19.38 -8.38
N GLN A 94 -10.72 -18.67 -9.48
CA GLN A 94 -10.38 -19.17 -10.82
C GLN A 94 -8.87 -19.05 -11.07
N ASP A 95 -8.35 -17.83 -11.23
CA ASP A 95 -6.94 -17.57 -11.59
C ASP A 95 -6.18 -16.70 -10.59
N CYS A 96 -6.87 -16.17 -9.58
CA CYS A 96 -6.29 -15.29 -8.57
C CYS A 96 -6.88 -15.56 -7.19
N LEU A 97 -6.10 -15.23 -6.16
CA LEU A 97 -6.44 -15.41 -4.75
C LEU A 97 -6.12 -14.14 -3.97
N HIS A 98 -6.96 -13.81 -2.99
CA HIS A 98 -6.63 -12.80 -1.98
C HIS A 98 -5.80 -13.48 -0.89
N LEU A 99 -4.57 -13.02 -0.70
CA LEU A 99 -3.63 -13.56 0.27
C LEU A 99 -3.48 -12.59 1.44
N GLN A 100 -2.91 -13.05 2.55
CA GLN A 100 -2.54 -12.18 3.67
C GLN A 100 -1.65 -11.00 3.24
N ASP A 101 -0.78 -11.21 2.25
CA ASP A 101 0.07 -10.13 1.73
C ASP A 101 -0.75 -9.05 0.98
N ASN A 102 -1.98 -9.32 0.58
CA ASN A 102 -2.88 -8.40 -0.13
C ASN A 102 -3.73 -7.58 0.84
N GLN A 103 -3.70 -7.89 2.14
CA GLN A 103 -4.45 -7.14 3.14
C GLN A 103 -3.79 -5.80 3.44
N VAL A 104 -4.65 -4.78 3.56
CA VAL A 104 -4.31 -3.48 4.14
C VAL A 104 -5.09 -3.36 5.43
N GLY A 105 -4.37 -3.09 6.52
CA GLY A 105 -4.98 -2.89 7.83
C GLY A 105 -5.51 -1.47 8.01
N TYR A 106 -6.70 -1.33 8.56
CA TYR A 106 -7.33 -0.04 8.86
C TYR A 106 -7.49 0.11 10.37
N TYR A 107 -6.89 1.16 10.91
CA TYR A 107 -6.79 1.37 12.34
C TYR A 107 -7.14 2.80 12.76
N GLU A 108 -7.42 2.95 14.04
CA GLU A 108 -7.54 4.23 14.70
C GLU A 108 -6.84 4.19 16.06
N ARG A 109 -6.12 5.27 16.37
CA ARG A 109 -5.62 5.56 17.71
C ARG A 109 -6.70 6.25 18.52
N CYS A 110 -7.23 5.57 19.52
CA CYS A 110 -8.14 6.15 20.51
C CYS A 110 -7.35 6.59 21.74
N ILE A 111 -7.51 7.84 22.17
CA ILE A 111 -6.95 8.34 23.43
C ILE A 111 -8.02 8.23 24.51
N HIS A 112 -7.83 7.35 25.49
CA HIS A 112 -8.73 7.28 26.64
C HIS A 112 -8.48 8.43 27.63
N HIS A 113 -9.45 8.70 28.50
CA HIS A 113 -9.43 9.71 29.56
C HIS A 113 -8.21 9.65 30.50
N ARG A 114 -7.41 8.57 30.50
CA ARG A 114 -6.16 8.42 31.27
C ARG A 114 -4.89 8.66 30.44
N GLY A 115 -5.01 9.16 29.21
CA GLY A 115 -3.88 9.35 28.29
C GLY A 115 -3.35 8.07 27.64
N ILE A 116 -3.94 6.91 27.94
CA ILE A 116 -3.55 5.63 27.32
C ILE A 116 -4.07 5.59 25.89
N ALA A 117 -3.15 5.52 24.94
CA ALA A 117 -3.46 5.31 23.53
C ALA A 117 -3.74 3.83 23.27
N LYS A 118 -4.94 3.51 22.77
CA LYS A 118 -5.30 2.18 22.27
C LYS A 118 -5.41 2.23 20.75
N ILE A 119 -4.88 1.23 20.07
CA ILE A 119 -5.09 1.03 18.64
C ILE A 119 -6.26 0.07 18.45
N SER A 120 -7.23 0.46 17.63
CA SER A 120 -8.41 -0.35 17.31
C SER A 120 -8.58 -0.50 15.80
N HIS A 121 -9.21 -1.59 15.37
CA HIS A 121 -9.56 -1.79 13.97
C HIS A 121 -10.78 -0.95 13.60
N ILE A 122 -10.77 -0.37 12.40
CA ILE A 122 -11.88 0.43 11.87
C ILE A 122 -12.29 -0.05 10.47
N ASN A 123 -13.45 0.40 10.01
CA ASN A 123 -13.83 0.29 8.61
C ASN A 123 -13.08 1.35 7.78
N LEU A 124 -12.72 1.02 6.55
CA LEU A 124 -12.20 1.98 5.56
C LEU A 124 -13.13 3.19 5.40
N SER A 125 -14.45 2.98 5.45
CA SER A 125 -15.45 4.06 5.35
C SER A 125 -15.36 5.10 6.46
N SER A 126 -14.66 4.80 7.56
CA SER A 126 -14.42 5.74 8.66
C SER A 126 -13.31 6.74 8.35
N ILE A 127 -12.51 6.54 7.30
CA ILE A 127 -11.47 7.49 6.89
C ILE A 127 -12.11 8.57 6.01
N GLN A 128 -11.96 9.83 6.39
CA GLN A 128 -12.53 10.98 5.70
C GLN A 128 -11.46 12.04 5.43
N LEU A 129 -11.77 12.96 4.52
CA LEU A 129 -10.95 14.14 4.29
C LEU A 129 -10.86 14.95 5.58
N GLY A 130 -9.68 15.50 5.86
CA GLY A 130 -9.39 16.25 7.09
C GLY A 130 -8.85 15.40 8.25
N HIS A 131 -8.81 14.07 8.13
CA HIS A 131 -8.17 13.21 9.13
C HIS A 131 -6.64 13.24 9.02
N LEU A 132 -5.95 13.31 10.17
CA LEU A 132 -4.52 13.04 10.25
C LEU A 132 -4.29 11.54 10.29
N VAL A 133 -3.61 11.01 9.27
CA VAL A 133 -3.33 9.58 9.16
C VAL A 133 -1.84 9.29 9.19
N LYS A 134 -1.49 8.12 9.72
CA LYS A 134 -0.18 7.50 9.60
C LYS A 134 -0.28 6.31 8.65
N LEU A 135 0.58 6.29 7.63
CA LEU A 135 0.71 5.16 6.72
C LEU A 135 1.84 4.23 7.16
N GLN A 136 1.62 2.93 7.01
CA GLN A 136 2.68 1.94 7.01
C GLN A 136 2.88 1.42 5.59
N VAL A 137 4.13 1.46 5.13
CA VAL A 137 4.53 1.07 3.78
C VAL A 137 5.65 0.04 3.86
N SER A 138 5.64 -0.93 2.95
CA SER A 138 6.71 -1.90 2.76
C SER A 138 7.32 -1.74 1.38
N TYR A 139 8.60 -2.06 1.22
CA TYR A 139 9.28 -1.97 -0.07
C TYR A 139 9.58 -3.35 -0.62
N TRP A 140 9.26 -3.56 -1.90
CA TRP A 140 9.43 -4.85 -2.56
C TRP A 140 10.21 -4.67 -3.85
N MET A 141 11.13 -5.59 -4.11
CA MET A 141 11.82 -5.69 -5.39
C MET A 141 11.09 -6.70 -6.26
N ILE A 142 10.56 -6.26 -7.39
CA ILE A 142 9.87 -7.12 -8.36
C ILE A 142 10.62 -7.16 -9.68
N ARG A 143 10.63 -8.32 -10.34
CA ARG A 143 11.11 -8.42 -11.72
C ARG A 143 10.06 -7.83 -12.66
N THR A 144 10.48 -6.90 -13.51
CA THR A 144 9.64 -6.29 -14.55
C THR A 144 10.02 -6.75 -15.96
N GLY A 145 11.16 -7.41 -16.10
CA GLY A 145 11.68 -7.96 -17.34
C GLY A 145 12.74 -9.02 -17.06
N LYS A 146 13.47 -9.43 -18.10
CA LYS A 146 14.50 -10.49 -18.00
C LYS A 146 15.59 -10.12 -16.99
N ASP A 147 16.14 -8.92 -17.13
CA ASP A 147 17.28 -8.41 -16.36
C ASP A 147 16.96 -7.09 -15.64
N THR A 148 15.67 -6.75 -15.50
CA THR A 148 15.21 -5.50 -14.89
C THR A 148 14.37 -5.74 -13.64
N LEU A 149 14.71 -4.99 -12.59
CA LEU A 149 13.98 -4.94 -11.34
C LEU A 149 13.31 -3.58 -11.16
N ARG A 150 12.24 -3.55 -10.38
CA ARG A 150 11.60 -2.32 -9.92
C ARG A 150 11.37 -2.41 -8.42
N LEU A 151 11.72 -1.34 -7.71
CA LEU A 151 11.32 -1.14 -6.34
C LEU A 151 9.88 -0.61 -6.33
N ILE A 152 8.97 -1.31 -5.63
CA ILE A 152 7.59 -0.87 -5.45
C ILE A 152 7.33 -0.57 -3.96
N SER A 153 6.54 0.47 -3.72
CA SER A 153 6.09 0.87 -2.38
C SER A 153 4.70 0.31 -2.13
N LYS A 154 4.63 -0.73 -1.32
CA LYS A 154 3.40 -1.48 -1.03
C LYS A 154 2.72 -0.96 0.23
N LEU A 155 1.46 -0.54 0.12
CA LEU A 155 0.65 -0.10 1.26
C LEU A 155 0.35 -1.30 2.19
N VAL A 156 0.61 -1.11 3.49
CA VAL A 156 0.41 -2.15 4.52
C VAL A 156 -0.72 -1.78 5.46
N SER A 157 -0.75 -0.54 5.94
CA SER A 157 -1.82 -0.09 6.81
C SER A 157 -2.03 1.42 6.79
N ILE A 158 -3.22 1.83 7.19
CA ILE A 158 -3.61 3.22 7.43
C ILE A 158 -4.12 3.30 8.87
N CYS A 159 -3.60 4.24 9.63
CA CYS A 159 -4.03 4.50 11.01
C CYS A 159 -4.46 5.95 11.16
N ILE A 160 -5.71 6.20 11.57
CA ILE A 160 -6.15 7.53 11.98
C ILE A 160 -5.46 7.88 13.30
N ILE A 161 -4.70 8.97 13.30
CA ILE A 161 -4.03 9.52 14.47
C ILE A 161 -4.88 10.61 15.11
N ASP A 162 -5.53 11.42 14.28
CA ASP A 162 -6.47 12.45 14.69
C ASP A 162 -7.60 12.59 13.65
N ARG A 163 -8.81 12.87 14.12
CA ARG A 163 -9.96 13.14 13.24
C ARG A 163 -10.17 14.63 12.97
N CYS A 164 -9.56 15.51 13.77
CA CYS A 164 -9.60 16.94 13.54
C CYS A 164 -8.17 17.43 13.24
N VAL A 165 -7.95 17.87 12.01
CA VAL A 165 -6.84 18.77 11.70
C VAL A 165 -7.45 20.16 11.60
N GLU A 166 -7.39 20.92 12.70
CA GLU A 166 -7.74 22.35 12.72
C GLU A 166 -6.76 23.17 11.87
#